data_AF-A0A6C0F5R4-F1
#
_entry.id   AF-A0A6C0F5R4-F1
#
_cell.length_a   1.000
_cell.length_b   1.000
_cell.length_c   1.000
_cell.angle_alpha   90.00
_cell.angle_beta   90.00
_cell.angle_gamma   90.00
#
_symmetry.space_group_name_H-M   'P 1'
#
loop_
_entity.id
_entity.type
_entity.pdbx_description
1 polymer ?
#
loop_
_entity_poly.entity_id
_entity_poly.type
_entity_poly.pdbx_seq_one_letter_code
_entity_poly.pdbx_strand_id
1 'polypeptide(L)'
;MSSDTTNIHDLPLDPAGGGNNSVAFSANEMPVQMHAQGQGQVHSQNSMTLDQNTINQIISGIQQAGGVTQLPSRDIPMNMESLTQDPNIQPNYIPPSANQDYISSHPENNEIIDEYYNNSKRVGTLDEIYDQLQTPLLLAVLYFLFQLPVIKKALFKYLPFLFSADGNSNIQGLLFMSISYGLFYYITSKIMVNFNQF
;
A
#
# COMPACT_ATOMS: atom_id res chain seq x y z
N MET A 1 0.65 -18.20 -8.52
CA MET A 1 -0.42 -17.20 -8.31
C MET A 1 -0.14 -16.61 -6.93
N SER A 2 0.43 -15.41 -6.92
CA SER A 2 1.00 -14.76 -5.73
C SER A 2 -0.12 -14.13 -4.91
N SER A 3 -0.19 -14.47 -3.62
CA SER A 3 -1.12 -13.87 -2.67
C SER A 3 -0.41 -12.74 -1.94
N ASP A 4 -0.33 -11.58 -2.58
CA ASP A 4 0.12 -10.33 -1.96
C ASP A 4 -1.02 -9.79 -1.09
N THR A 5 -1.05 -10.20 0.18
CA THR A 5 -1.92 -9.60 1.20
C THR A 5 -1.13 -8.50 1.89
N THR A 6 -1.47 -7.24 1.65
CA THR A 6 -0.91 -6.10 2.40
C THR A 6 -1.45 -6.15 3.83
N ASN A 7 -0.66 -6.71 4.76
CA ASN A 7 -1.00 -6.76 6.17
C ASN A 7 -0.73 -5.38 6.80
N ILE A 8 -1.70 -4.84 7.53
CA ILE A 8 -1.66 -3.48 8.13
C ILE A 8 -0.50 -3.33 9.15
N HIS A 9 0.10 -4.44 9.59
CA HIS A 9 1.27 -4.45 10.47
C HIS A 9 2.62 -4.24 9.79
N ASP A 10 2.68 -4.25 8.45
CA ASP A 10 3.90 -3.94 7.67
C ASP A 10 4.01 -2.46 7.27
N LEU A 11 3.12 -1.60 7.78
CA LEU A 11 3.23 -0.16 7.56
C LEU A 11 4.35 0.43 8.44
N PRO A 12 5.27 1.24 7.86
CA PRO A 12 6.22 2.00 8.65
C PRO A 12 5.45 2.99 9.54
N LEU A 13 5.61 2.88 10.85
CA LEU A 13 5.08 3.84 11.82
C LEU A 13 5.85 5.16 11.66
N ASP A 14 5.08 6.24 11.57
CA ASP A 14 5.54 7.61 11.42
C ASP A 14 6.60 7.99 12.48
N PRO A 15 7.79 8.49 12.08
CA PRO A 15 8.84 8.89 13.01
C PRO A 15 8.49 10.12 13.88
N ALA A 16 7.36 10.80 13.65
CA ALA A 16 6.94 11.94 14.46
C ALA A 16 6.32 11.56 15.83
N GLY A 17 5.98 10.28 16.05
CA GLY A 17 5.41 9.79 17.31
C GLY A 17 6.40 8.95 18.11
N GLY A 18 6.90 9.49 19.22
CA GLY A 18 7.89 8.86 20.10
C GLY A 18 7.56 7.41 20.48
N GLY A 19 8.15 6.46 19.75
CA GLY A 19 8.12 5.03 19.98
C GLY A 19 9.53 4.48 19.82
N ASN A 20 10.03 3.82 20.87
CA ASN A 20 11.41 3.38 21.00
C ASN A 20 11.67 2.15 20.12
N ASN A 21 12.07 2.34 18.84
CA ASN A 21 12.64 1.27 18.04
C ASN A 21 13.75 1.80 17.13
N SER A 22 15.00 1.46 17.48
CA SER A 22 16.22 1.85 16.79
C SER A 22 16.35 1.08 15.48
N VAL A 23 16.14 1.75 14.35
CA VAL A 23 16.44 1.20 13.02
C VAL A 23 17.96 1.13 12.85
N ALA A 24 18.52 -0.07 12.96
CA ALA A 24 19.92 -0.33 12.65
C ALA A 24 20.09 -0.40 11.12
N PHE A 25 20.63 0.67 10.52
CA PHE A 25 21.10 0.62 9.13
C PHE A 25 22.34 -0.28 9.05
N SER A 26 22.20 -1.46 8.45
CA SER A 26 23.33 -2.31 8.08
C SER A 26 23.78 -1.91 6.67
N ALA A 27 24.77 -1.01 6.61
CA ALA A 27 25.45 -0.66 5.36
C ALA A 27 26.37 -1.83 4.97
N ASN A 28 26.01 -2.58 3.94
CA ASN A 28 26.85 -3.62 3.38
C ASN A 28 27.87 -2.99 2.42
N GLU A 29 28.92 -2.39 2.98
CA GLU A 29 30.04 -1.81 2.24
C GLU A 29 30.92 -2.92 1.66
N MET A 30 31.03 -2.98 0.32
CA MET A 30 31.99 -3.85 -0.36
C MET A 30 33.39 -3.23 -0.25
N PRO A 31 34.40 -3.93 0.31
CA PRO A 31 35.74 -3.37 0.40
C PRO A 31 36.44 -3.38 -0.97
N VAL A 32 36.64 -2.18 -1.54
CA VAL A 32 37.60 -1.97 -2.63
C VAL A 32 39.00 -1.96 -2.03
N GLN A 33 39.77 -3.00 -2.36
CA GLN A 33 41.13 -3.22 -1.92
C GLN A 33 42.07 -2.25 -2.65
N MET A 34 42.44 -1.13 -2.01
CA MET A 34 43.47 -0.22 -2.52
C MET A 34 44.80 -0.51 -1.81
N HIS A 35 45.73 -1.09 -2.55
CA HIS A 35 47.08 -1.46 -2.13
C HIS A 35 47.93 -0.19 -1.99
N ALA A 36 48.48 0.08 -0.80
CA ALA A 36 49.46 1.12 -0.57
C ALA A 36 50.77 0.48 -0.10
N GLN A 37 51.77 0.43 -0.97
CA GLN A 37 53.16 0.12 -0.60
C GLN A 37 54.12 0.69 -1.66
N GLY A 38 55.12 1.47 -1.24
CA GLY A 38 56.31 1.71 -2.07
C GLY A 38 56.93 3.09 -1.95
N GLN A 39 58.11 3.14 -1.33
CA GLN A 39 59.07 4.25 -1.28
C GLN A 39 59.68 4.57 -2.66
N GLY A 40 60.25 5.78 -2.83
CA GLY A 40 61.46 5.96 -3.65
C GLY A 40 61.52 7.16 -4.60
N GLN A 41 62.40 8.10 -4.25
CA GLN A 41 63.37 8.81 -5.09
C GLN A 41 62.97 9.78 -6.23
N VAL A 42 63.69 10.90 -6.17
CA VAL A 42 63.91 11.98 -7.14
C VAL A 42 64.80 11.49 -8.30
N HIS A 43 64.50 11.85 -9.57
CA HIS A 43 65.42 12.46 -10.58
C HIS A 43 64.96 12.29 -12.07
N SER A 44 65.26 13.34 -12.87
CA SER A 44 65.50 13.48 -14.33
C SER A 44 64.50 13.16 -15.45
N GLN A 45 64.18 14.22 -16.21
CA GLN A 45 64.46 14.42 -17.65
C GLN A 45 64.50 13.18 -18.56
N ASN A 46 63.58 13.10 -19.53
CA ASN A 46 63.97 12.80 -20.92
C ASN A 46 62.91 13.24 -21.94
N SER A 47 63.30 14.20 -22.77
CA SER A 47 62.63 14.65 -23.98
C SER A 47 62.86 13.63 -25.11
N MET A 48 61.81 12.97 -25.58
CA MET A 48 61.83 12.30 -26.87
C MET A 48 61.71 13.35 -27.97
N THR A 49 62.84 13.72 -28.59
CA THR A 49 62.87 14.58 -29.76
C THR A 49 62.48 13.75 -30.99
N LEU A 50 61.33 14.06 -31.58
CA LEU A 50 60.96 13.56 -32.90
C LEU A 50 61.96 14.10 -33.92
N ASP A 51 62.63 13.19 -34.62
CA ASP A 51 63.66 13.49 -35.60
C ASP A 51 63.12 14.40 -36.72
N GLN A 52 63.88 15.44 -37.06
CA GLN A 52 63.51 16.52 -37.97
C GLN A 52 63.12 15.99 -39.37
N ASN A 53 63.67 14.85 -39.77
CA ASN A 53 63.36 14.20 -41.03
C ASN A 53 61.94 13.64 -41.09
N THR A 54 61.41 13.12 -39.98
CA THR A 54 60.03 12.64 -39.89
C THR A 54 59.04 13.81 -39.96
N ILE A 55 59.38 14.94 -39.34
CA ILE A 55 58.60 16.18 -39.41
C ILE A 55 58.51 16.69 -40.86
N ASN A 56 59.62 16.69 -41.60
CA ASN A 56 59.63 17.11 -43.01
C ASN A 56 58.81 16.17 -43.92
N GLN A 57 58.80 14.86 -43.64
CA GLN A 57 57.98 13.90 -44.40
C GLN A 57 56.48 14.08 -44.13
N ILE A 58 56.09 14.39 -42.90
CA ILE A 58 54.68 14.69 -42.54
C ILE A 58 54.22 15.99 -43.21
N ILE A 59 55.07 17.03 -43.20
CA ILE A 59 54.78 18.32 -43.85
C ILE A 59 54.60 18.16 -45.36
N SER A 60 55.41 17.30 -45.99
CA SER A 60 55.33 17.00 -47.42
C SER A 60 54.03 16.26 -47.78
N GLY A 61 53.63 15.29 -46.95
CA GLY A 61 52.37 14.57 -47.10
C GLY A 61 51.14 15.47 -46.92
N ILE A 62 51.20 16.43 -45.99
CA ILE A 62 50.11 17.39 -45.75
C ILE A 62 50.02 18.44 -46.88
N GLN A 63 51.15 18.90 -47.45
CA GLN A 63 51.15 19.82 -48.58
C GLN A 63 50.61 19.16 -49.87
N GLN A 64 50.93 17.88 -50.11
CA GLN A 64 50.33 17.12 -51.22
C GLN A 64 48.84 16.83 -51.00
N ALA A 65 48.37 16.81 -49.75
CA ALA A 65 46.97 16.67 -49.38
C ALA A 65 46.22 18.02 -49.26
N GLY A 66 46.84 19.13 -49.67
CA GLY A 66 46.37 20.52 -49.46
C GLY A 66 45.03 20.92 -50.10
N GLY A 67 44.33 19.97 -50.75
CA GLY A 67 42.97 20.16 -51.26
C GLY A 67 42.00 18.99 -50.98
N VAL A 68 42.44 17.93 -50.29
CA VAL A 68 41.64 16.71 -50.05
C VAL A 68 41.26 16.50 -48.58
N THR A 69 41.72 17.35 -47.66
CA THR A 69 41.30 17.32 -46.25
C THR A 69 40.01 18.10 -45.98
N GLN A 70 39.49 18.84 -46.96
CA GLN A 70 38.15 19.43 -46.88
C GLN A 70 37.15 18.42 -47.46
N LEU A 71 36.57 17.62 -46.57
CA LEU A 71 35.42 16.80 -46.90
C LEU A 71 34.31 17.70 -47.49
N PRO A 72 33.71 17.35 -48.63
CA PRO A 72 32.65 18.16 -49.21
C PRO A 72 31.47 18.22 -48.25
N SER A 73 31.14 19.41 -47.77
CA SER A 73 29.96 19.74 -46.95
C SER A 73 28.66 19.66 -47.77
N ARG A 74 28.57 18.71 -48.70
CA ARG A 74 27.48 18.65 -49.67
C ARG A 74 26.14 18.31 -49.01
N ASP A 75 26.18 17.55 -47.93
CA ASP A 75 25.00 17.01 -47.25
C ASP A 75 24.92 17.41 -45.77
N ILE A 76 25.58 18.51 -45.37
CA ILE A 76 25.43 19.07 -44.02
C ILE A 76 24.43 20.23 -44.10
N PRO A 77 23.23 20.09 -43.52
CA PRO A 77 22.30 21.21 -43.43
C PRO A 77 22.93 22.32 -42.59
N MET A 78 23.33 23.42 -43.24
CA MET A 78 23.85 24.61 -42.57
C MET A 78 22.74 25.47 -41.94
N ASN A 79 21.46 25.10 -42.15
CA ASN A 79 20.37 25.83 -41.55
C ASN A 79 20.14 25.37 -40.11
N MET A 80 20.66 26.13 -39.15
CA MET A 80 20.45 25.92 -37.71
C MET A 80 19.18 26.61 -37.19
N GLU A 81 18.37 27.20 -38.07
CA GLU A 81 17.20 28.01 -37.71
C GLU A 81 16.23 27.26 -36.78
N SER A 82 16.02 25.96 -36.99
CA SER A 82 15.19 25.12 -36.11
C SER A 82 15.77 24.89 -34.71
N LEU A 83 17.10 24.89 -34.57
CA LEU A 83 17.77 24.72 -33.28
C LEU A 83 17.84 26.05 -32.54
N THR A 84 18.07 27.16 -33.24
CA THR A 84 18.15 28.51 -32.65
C THR A 84 16.81 29.06 -32.17
N GLN A 85 15.70 28.51 -32.67
CA GLN A 85 14.34 28.90 -32.30
C GLN A 85 13.77 28.07 -31.16
N ASP A 86 14.46 27.02 -30.69
CA ASP A 86 14.01 26.25 -29.54
C ASP A 86 14.15 27.10 -28.27
N PRO A 87 13.06 27.46 -27.59
CA PRO A 87 13.17 28.23 -26.36
C PRO A 87 13.97 27.46 -25.28
N ASN A 88 14.03 26.12 -25.33
CA ASN A 88 14.80 25.28 -24.40
C ASN A 88 16.33 25.41 -24.52
N ILE A 89 16.86 25.97 -25.62
CA ILE A 89 18.31 26.13 -25.80
C ILE A 89 18.82 27.48 -25.26
N GLN A 90 17.94 28.34 -24.76
CA GLN A 90 18.34 29.62 -24.18
C GLN A 90 18.98 29.39 -22.79
N PRO A 91 20.14 30.03 -22.49
CA PRO A 91 20.83 29.87 -21.20
C PRO A 91 19.99 30.20 -19.96
N ASN A 92 18.88 30.91 -20.12
CA ASN A 92 17.95 31.27 -19.04
C ASN A 92 16.52 30.80 -19.31
N TYR A 93 16.34 29.68 -20.01
CA TYR A 93 15.02 29.11 -20.24
C TYR A 93 14.46 28.53 -18.94
N ILE A 94 13.33 29.07 -18.50
CA ILE A 94 12.53 28.53 -17.41
C ILE A 94 11.33 27.84 -18.08
N PRO A 95 11.20 26.51 -17.99
CA PRO A 95 10.04 25.83 -18.56
C PRO A 95 8.77 26.40 -17.93
N PRO A 96 7.69 26.62 -18.71
CA PRO A 96 6.43 27.10 -18.17
C PRO A 96 5.99 26.10 -17.10
N SER A 97 5.89 26.58 -15.86
CA SER A 97 5.28 25.80 -14.80
C SER A 97 3.85 25.51 -15.23
N ALA A 98 3.55 24.24 -15.49
CA ALA A 98 2.19 23.77 -15.40
C ALA A 98 1.73 24.17 -14.00
N ASN A 99 0.95 25.25 -13.90
CA ASN A 99 0.40 25.78 -12.65
C ASN A 99 -0.60 24.74 -12.09
N GLN A 100 -0.08 23.60 -11.66
CA GLN A 100 -0.75 22.72 -10.75
C GLN A 100 -0.25 23.14 -9.39
N ASP A 101 -1.06 23.96 -8.72
CA ASP A 101 -0.84 24.31 -7.33
C ASP A 101 -0.99 23.04 -6.49
N TYR A 102 0.14 22.36 -6.25
CA TYR A 102 0.20 21.13 -5.47
C TYR A 102 -0.25 21.33 -4.02
N ILE A 103 -0.35 22.58 -3.55
CA ILE A 103 -0.77 22.93 -2.19
C ILE A 103 -2.30 23.03 -2.12
N SER A 104 -2.94 23.63 -3.13
CA SER A 104 -4.41 23.76 -3.20
C SER A 104 -5.17 22.46 -3.55
N SER A 105 -4.49 21.43 -4.04
CA SER A 105 -5.11 20.13 -4.37
C SER A 105 -5.10 19.13 -3.21
N HIS A 106 -4.50 19.48 -2.07
CA HIS A 106 -4.59 18.66 -0.88
C HIS A 106 -5.85 19.07 -0.12
N PRO A 107 -6.74 18.14 0.24
CA PRO A 107 -7.82 18.46 1.16
C PRO A 107 -7.17 19.09 2.39
N GLU A 108 -7.62 20.31 2.73
CA GLU A 108 -7.21 20.99 3.95
C GLU A 108 -7.35 19.99 5.11
N ASN A 109 -6.44 20.01 6.09
CA ASN A 109 -6.48 19.03 7.20
C ASN A 109 -7.88 18.93 7.83
N ASN A 110 -8.62 20.03 7.84
CA ASN A 110 -10.01 20.10 8.32
C ASN A 110 -10.99 19.27 7.48
N GLU A 111 -10.87 19.25 6.15
CA GLU A 111 -11.75 18.45 5.28
C GLU A 111 -11.51 16.95 5.49
N ILE A 112 -10.26 16.53 5.65
CA ILE A 112 -9.90 15.14 5.96
C ILE A 112 -10.49 14.71 7.31
N ILE A 113 -10.40 15.61 8.31
CA ILE A 113 -10.96 15.38 9.65
C ILE A 113 -12.48 15.27 9.59
N ASP A 114 -13.16 16.17 8.87
CA ASP A 114 -14.61 16.17 8.75
C ASP A 114 -15.11 14.92 8.02
N GLU A 115 -14.43 14.49 6.96
CA GLU A 115 -14.73 13.24 6.26
C GLU A 115 -14.56 12.02 7.18
N TYR A 116 -13.49 11.97 7.97
CA TYR A 116 -13.27 10.92 8.97
C TYR A 116 -14.39 10.89 10.03
N TYR A 117 -14.77 12.04 10.59
CA TYR A 117 -15.86 12.12 11.56
C TYR A 117 -17.21 11.69 10.96
N ASN A 118 -17.49 12.12 9.73
CA ASN A 118 -18.73 11.75 9.05
C ASN A 118 -18.79 10.26 8.73
N ASN A 119 -17.68 9.66 8.30
CA ASN A 119 -17.60 8.22 8.08
C ASN A 119 -17.69 7.43 9.40
N SER A 120 -17.01 7.89 10.45
CA SER A 120 -17.07 7.26 11.78
C SER A 120 -18.47 7.31 12.40
N LYS A 121 -19.20 8.43 12.22
CA LYS A 121 -20.60 8.56 12.66
C LYS A 121 -21.52 7.57 11.95
N ARG A 122 -21.32 7.35 10.65
CA ARG A 122 -22.13 6.41 9.86
C ARG A 122 -21.88 4.97 10.25
N VAL A 123 -20.62 4.59 10.48
CA VAL A 123 -20.27 3.26 10.98
C VAL A 123 -20.85 3.05 12.38
N GLY A 124 -20.65 4.01 13.28
CA GLY A 124 -21.17 3.93 14.65
C GLY A 124 -22.70 3.88 14.72
N THR A 125 -23.42 4.56 13.82
CA THR A 125 -24.89 4.46 13.78
C THR A 125 -25.39 3.12 13.26
N LEU A 126 -24.70 2.47 12.32
CA LEU A 126 -25.09 1.13 11.86
C LEU A 126 -24.84 0.08 12.95
N ASP A 127 -23.73 0.18 13.67
CA ASP A 127 -23.42 -0.70 14.80
C ASP A 127 -24.45 -0.56 15.93
N GLU A 128 -24.81 0.69 16.27
CA GLU A 128 -25.84 0.96 17.28
C GLU A 128 -27.22 0.39 16.89
N ILE A 129 -27.60 0.51 15.61
CA ILE A 129 -28.85 -0.09 15.10
C ILE A 129 -28.79 -1.61 15.18
N TYR A 130 -27.64 -2.21 14.83
CA TYR A 130 -27.46 -3.64 14.90
C TYR A 130 -27.60 -4.15 16.34
N ASP A 131 -26.92 -3.53 17.29
CA ASP A 131 -26.99 -3.89 18.72
C ASP A 131 -28.43 -3.80 19.26
N GLN A 132 -29.17 -2.77 18.86
CA GLN A 132 -30.57 -2.58 19.27
C GLN A 132 -31.52 -3.58 18.60
N LEU A 133 -31.36 -3.88 17.31
CA LEU A 133 -32.27 -4.74 16.54
C LEU A 133 -31.99 -6.23 16.73
N GLN A 134 -30.74 -6.60 17.01
CA GLN A 134 -30.30 -7.97 17.21
C GLN A 134 -31.13 -8.70 18.28
N THR A 135 -31.36 -8.07 19.42
CA THR A 135 -32.10 -8.67 20.54
C THR A 135 -33.57 -8.99 20.18
N PRO A 136 -34.39 -8.04 19.70
CA PRO A 136 -35.77 -8.34 19.30
C PRO A 136 -35.85 -9.29 18.10
N LEU A 137 -34.91 -9.21 17.14
CA LEU A 137 -34.81 -10.15 16.03
C LEU A 137 -34.56 -11.58 16.55
N LEU A 138 -33.62 -11.74 17.47
CA LEU A 138 -33.28 -13.02 18.08
C LEU A 138 -34.49 -13.60 18.83
N LEU A 139 -35.20 -12.79 19.62
CA LEU A 139 -36.43 -13.22 20.29
C LEU A 139 -37.47 -13.70 19.28
N ALA A 140 -37.69 -12.95 18.20
CA ALA A 140 -38.68 -13.30 17.19
C ALA A 140 -38.35 -14.64 16.50
N VAL A 141 -37.11 -14.82 16.06
CA VAL A 141 -36.67 -16.06 15.39
C VAL A 141 -36.73 -17.24 16.35
N LEU A 142 -36.23 -17.08 17.58
CA LEU A 142 -36.24 -18.14 18.57
C LEU A 142 -37.66 -18.54 18.98
N TYR A 143 -38.55 -17.56 19.16
CA TYR A 143 -39.95 -17.81 19.46
C TYR A 143 -40.62 -18.56 18.31
N PHE A 144 -40.38 -18.12 17.08
CA PHE A 144 -40.89 -18.77 15.88
C PHE A 144 -40.43 -20.23 15.79
N LEU A 145 -39.15 -20.51 16.04
CA LEU A 145 -38.61 -21.87 16.06
C LEU A 145 -39.34 -22.75 17.09
N PHE A 146 -39.46 -22.29 18.33
CA PHE A 146 -40.16 -23.02 19.40
C PHE A 146 -41.65 -23.24 19.11
N GLN A 147 -42.28 -22.33 18.37
CA GLN A 147 -43.67 -22.45 17.98
C GLN A 147 -43.91 -23.51 16.90
N LEU A 148 -42.87 -23.92 16.17
CA LEU A 148 -42.99 -24.90 15.10
C LEU A 148 -43.59 -26.23 15.60
N PRO A 149 -44.54 -26.81 14.84
CA PRO A 149 -45.15 -28.09 15.20
C PRO A 149 -44.12 -29.24 15.21
N VAL A 150 -43.02 -29.11 14.48
CA VAL A 150 -41.92 -30.09 14.46
C VAL A 150 -41.26 -30.20 15.83
N ILE A 151 -40.96 -29.06 16.49
CA ILE A 151 -40.37 -29.06 17.84
C ILE A 151 -41.35 -29.66 18.84
N LYS A 152 -42.64 -29.30 18.75
CA LYS A 152 -43.68 -29.86 19.62
C LYS A 152 -43.81 -31.39 19.45
N LYS A 153 -43.77 -31.89 18.21
CA LYS A 153 -43.79 -33.34 17.90
C LYS A 153 -42.52 -34.05 18.38
N ALA A 154 -41.35 -33.43 18.21
CA ALA A 154 -40.10 -33.96 18.74
C ALA A 154 -40.14 -34.03 20.27
N LEU A 155 -40.64 -32.99 20.94
CA LEU A 155 -40.81 -32.98 22.38
C LEU A 155 -41.77 -34.08 22.84
N PHE A 156 -42.89 -34.30 22.17
CA PHE A 156 -43.81 -35.39 22.47
C PHE A 156 -43.14 -36.77 22.34
N LYS A 157 -42.28 -36.94 21.32
CA LYS A 157 -41.57 -38.20 21.08
C LYS A 157 -40.50 -38.49 22.13
N TYR A 158 -39.70 -37.48 22.52
CA TYR A 158 -38.58 -37.68 23.46
C TYR A 158 -38.99 -37.53 24.92
N LEU A 159 -39.98 -36.69 25.20
CA LEU A 159 -40.44 -36.35 26.54
C LEU A 159 -41.98 -36.45 26.62
N PRO A 160 -42.54 -37.67 26.45
CA PRO A 160 -44.00 -37.88 26.45
C PRO A 160 -44.66 -37.53 27.79
N PHE A 161 -43.92 -37.50 28.90
CA PHE A 161 -44.46 -37.19 30.23
C PHE A 161 -45.01 -35.76 30.36
N LEU A 162 -44.59 -34.83 29.49
CA LEU A 162 -45.02 -33.42 29.53
C LEU A 162 -46.37 -33.16 28.83
N PHE A 163 -46.89 -34.17 28.15
CA PHE A 163 -48.14 -34.07 27.40
C PHE A 163 -49.23 -34.88 28.08
N SER A 164 -50.47 -34.40 27.96
CA SER A 164 -51.63 -35.16 28.42
C SER A 164 -51.80 -36.43 27.60
N ALA A 165 -52.51 -37.43 28.13
CA ALA A 165 -52.84 -38.65 27.41
C ALA A 165 -53.55 -38.39 26.07
N ASP A 166 -54.21 -37.24 25.93
CA ASP A 166 -54.89 -36.76 24.73
C ASP A 166 -53.94 -36.15 23.66
N GLY A 167 -52.62 -36.12 23.91
CA GLY A 167 -51.62 -35.58 22.98
C GLY A 167 -51.48 -34.06 22.97
N ASN A 168 -52.32 -33.34 23.73
CA ASN A 168 -52.20 -31.89 23.93
C ASN A 168 -51.17 -31.54 25.02
N SER A 169 -50.53 -30.38 24.88
CA SER A 169 -49.59 -29.88 25.89
C SER A 169 -50.33 -29.57 27.20
N ASN A 170 -49.94 -30.26 28.27
CA ASN A 170 -50.41 -29.97 29.62
C ASN A 170 -49.76 -28.66 30.12
N ILE A 171 -50.28 -28.08 31.20
CA ILE A 171 -49.68 -26.92 31.91
C ILE A 171 -48.20 -27.19 32.20
N GLN A 172 -47.83 -28.43 32.56
CA GLN A 172 -46.44 -28.84 32.77
C GLN A 172 -45.59 -28.73 31.49
N GLY A 173 -46.14 -29.16 30.34
CA GLY A 173 -45.50 -29.01 29.03
C GLY A 173 -45.34 -27.56 28.61
N LEU A 174 -46.34 -26.72 28.87
CA LEU A 174 -46.25 -25.28 28.62
C LEU A 174 -45.19 -24.62 29.51
N LEU A 175 -45.16 -24.95 30.80
CA LEU A 175 -44.16 -24.44 31.74
C LEU A 175 -42.74 -24.82 31.30
N PHE A 176 -42.54 -26.08 30.93
CA PHE A 176 -41.25 -26.56 30.46
C PHE A 176 -40.82 -25.89 29.15
N MET A 177 -41.75 -25.69 28.21
CA MET A 177 -41.46 -24.98 26.96
C MET A 177 -41.01 -23.54 27.24
N SER A 178 -41.66 -22.85 28.17
CA SER A 178 -41.26 -21.50 28.59
C SER A 178 -39.87 -21.46 29.23
N ILE A 179 -39.58 -22.40 30.14
CA ILE A 179 -38.26 -22.50 30.78
C ILE A 179 -37.19 -22.83 29.75
N SER A 180 -37.46 -23.79 28.85
CA SER A 180 -36.55 -24.20 27.79
C SER A 180 -36.27 -23.08 26.82
N TYR A 181 -37.30 -22.32 26.42
CA TYR A 181 -37.14 -21.13 25.59
C TYR A 181 -36.21 -20.11 26.25
N GLY A 182 -36.43 -19.80 27.53
CA GLY A 182 -35.57 -18.88 28.27
C GLY A 182 -34.12 -19.36 28.38
N LEU A 183 -33.92 -20.66 28.62
CA LEU A 183 -32.59 -21.28 28.66
C LEU A 183 -31.88 -21.19 27.30
N PHE A 184 -32.57 -21.57 26.22
CA PHE A 184 -32.02 -21.49 24.86
C PHE A 184 -31.73 -20.04 24.46
N TYR A 185 -32.58 -19.09 24.83
CA TYR A 185 -32.32 -17.67 24.63
C TYR A 185 -31.05 -17.23 25.33
N TYR A 186 -30.90 -17.57 26.62
CA TYR A 186 -29.72 -17.22 27.40
C TYR A 186 -28.45 -17.81 26.80
N ILE A 187 -28.46 -19.09 26.42
CA ILE A 187 -27.32 -19.76 25.78
C ILE A 187 -26.98 -19.08 24.45
N THR A 188 -27.97 -18.85 23.58
CA THR A 188 -27.75 -18.26 22.26
C THR A 188 -27.26 -16.81 22.38
N SER A 189 -27.84 -16.03 23.29
CA SER A 189 -27.40 -14.67 23.61
C SER A 189 -25.95 -14.66 24.11
N LYS A 190 -25.58 -15.57 25.02
CA LYS A 190 -24.19 -15.71 25.51
C LYS A 190 -23.22 -16.08 24.40
N ILE A 191 -23.58 -17.03 23.54
CA ILE A 191 -22.78 -17.41 22.37
C ILE A 191 -22.59 -16.19 21.48
N MET A 192 -23.67 -15.48 21.14
CA MET A 192 -23.62 -14.33 20.25
C MET A 192 -22.75 -13.20 20.78
N VAL A 193 -22.85 -12.87 22.07
CA VAL A 193 -21.97 -11.87 22.71
C VAL A 193 -20.51 -12.31 22.67
N ASN A 194 -20.22 -13.60 22.87
CA ASN A 194 -18.86 -14.11 22.79
C ASN A 194 -18.31 -14.04 21.34
N PHE A 195 -19.14 -14.33 20.33
CA PHE A 195 -18.78 -14.17 18.92
C PHE A 195 -18.59 -12.70 18.51
N ASN A 196 -19.30 -11.75 19.13
CA ASN A 196 -19.14 -10.32 18.84
C ASN A 196 -17.85 -9.71 19.45
N GLN A 197 -17.18 -10.44 20.34
CA GLN A 197 -15.92 -10.02 20.95
C GLN A 197 -14.67 -10.49 20.18
N PHE A 198 -14.84 -11.40 19.21
CA PHE A 198 -13.77 -11.90 18.32
C PHE A 198 -13.94 -11.29 16.92
#